data_AF-Q97G56-F1
#
_entry.id   AF-Q97G56-F1
#
_cell.length_a   1.000
_cell.length_b   1.000
_cell.length_c   1.000
_cell.angle_alpha   90.00
_cell.angle_beta   90.00
_cell.angle_gamma   90.00
#
_symmetry.space_group_name_H-M   'P 1'
#
loop_
_entity.id
_entity.type
_entity.pdbx_description
1 polymer ?
#
loop_
_entity_poly.entity_id
_entity_poly.type
_entity_poly.pdbx_seq_one_letter_code
_entity_poly.pdbx_strand_id
1 'polypeptide(L)'
;MEENIIMILIGGFVLFMIFGIILRTGKANWLVSGYSILPEDEKAKLDILKLYKRTGNLLIFIGIAFLADYLCSKYIHFPYEHLILVAVILIAVFGNLIYINTGNRFTKK
;
A
#
# COMPACT_ATOMS: atom_id res chain seq x y z
N MET A 1 22.65 -15.11 -3.38
CA MET A 1 21.86 -13.99 -3.94
C MET A 1 20.37 -14.30 -3.85
N GLU A 2 19.95 -15.51 -4.24
CA GLU A 2 18.55 -15.99 -4.15
C GLU A 2 17.97 -15.94 -2.72
N GLU A 3 18.71 -16.37 -1.69
CA GLU A 3 18.23 -16.30 -0.29
C GLU A 3 17.89 -14.88 0.17
N ASN A 4 18.72 -13.89 -0.20
CA ASN A 4 18.45 -12.49 0.14
C ASN A 4 17.18 -11.99 -0.53
N ILE A 5 16.94 -12.38 -1.78
CA ILE A 5 15.73 -12.01 -2.52
C ILE A 5 14.51 -12.65 -1.86
N ILE A 6 14.55 -13.94 -1.52
CA ILE A 6 13.45 -14.62 -0.83
C ILE A 6 13.13 -13.95 0.51
N MET A 7 14.15 -13.59 1.29
CA MET A 7 13.96 -12.85 2.55
C MET A 7 13.30 -11.49 2.32
N ILE A 8 13.68 -10.77 1.26
CA ILE A 8 13.05 -9.49 0.89
C ILE A 8 11.59 -9.71 0.50
N LEU A 9 11.28 -10.75 -0.27
CA LEU A 9 9.92 -10.98 -0.75
C LEU A 9 8.96 -11.37 0.39
N ILE A 10 9.38 -12.32 1.22
CA ILE A 10 8.61 -12.76 2.39
C ILE A 10 8.53 -11.64 3.42
N GLY A 11 9.64 -10.95 3.68
CA GLY A 11 9.68 -9.80 4.60
C GLY A 11 8.76 -8.69 4.14
N GLY A 12 8.76 -8.36 2.84
CA GLY A 12 7.85 -7.41 2.22
C GLY A 12 6.39 -7.81 2.39
N PHE A 13 6.03 -9.06 2.07
CA PHE A 13 4.69 -9.59 2.28
C PHE A 13 4.22 -9.39 3.72
N VAL A 14 4.99 -9.87 4.71
CA VAL A 14 4.62 -9.79 6.13
C VAL A 14 4.48 -8.33 6.58
N LEU A 15 5.45 -7.49 6.23
CA LEU A 15 5.46 -6.07 6.58
C LEU A 15 4.20 -5.36 6.07
N PHE A 16 3.92 -5.47 4.78
CA PHE A 16 2.79 -4.78 4.15
C PHE A 16 1.44 -5.33 4.61
N MET A 17 1.33 -6.63 4.88
CA MET A 17 0.12 -7.21 5.46
C MET A 17 -0.16 -6.67 6.87
N ILE A 18 0.85 -6.65 7.74
CA ILE A 18 0.71 -6.15 9.11
C ILE A 18 0.29 -4.67 9.08
N PHE A 19 1.02 -3.82 8.37
CA PHE A 19 0.69 -2.39 8.28
C PHE A 19 -0.66 -2.15 7.60
N GLY A 20 -0.98 -2.91 6.55
CA GLY A 20 -2.25 -2.79 5.86
C GLY A 20 -3.45 -3.13 6.75
N ILE A 21 -3.37 -4.22 7.51
CA ILE A 21 -4.40 -4.61 8.48
C ILE A 21 -4.51 -3.54 9.59
N ILE A 22 -3.39 -3.11 10.16
CA ILE A 22 -3.35 -2.08 11.20
C ILE A 22 -4.03 -0.78 10.73
N LEU A 23 -3.72 -0.30 9.52
CA LEU A 23 -4.35 0.91 8.97
C LEU A 23 -5.85 0.75 8.75
N ARG A 24 -6.32 -0.43 8.33
CA ARG A 24 -7.77 -0.69 8.15
C ARG A 24 -8.56 -0.62 9.46
N THR A 25 -7.93 -0.86 10.61
CA THR A 25 -8.58 -0.68 11.91
C THR A 25 -8.90 0.78 12.22
N GLY A 26 -8.25 1.73 11.53
CA GLY A 26 -8.41 3.17 11.77
C GLY A 26 -7.83 3.64 13.10
N LYS A 27 -7.03 2.80 13.79
CA LYS A 27 -6.38 3.11 15.08
C LYS A 27 -4.93 3.61 14.93
N ALA A 28 -4.34 3.46 13.75
CA ALA A 28 -2.95 3.85 13.47
C ALA A 28 -2.88 5.15 12.68
N ASN A 29 -3.55 6.16 13.22
CA ASN A 29 -3.81 7.45 12.58
C ASN A 29 -2.50 8.20 12.26
N TRP A 30 -1.50 7.96 13.10
CA TRP A 30 -0.15 8.51 13.05
C TRP A 30 0.68 8.03 11.84
N LEU A 31 0.29 6.95 11.17
CA LEU A 31 1.02 6.42 10.01
C LEU A 31 0.77 7.22 8.73
N VAL A 32 -0.26 8.07 8.67
CA VAL A 32 -0.52 8.93 7.49
C VAL A 32 -0.07 10.35 7.81
N SER A 33 1.23 10.59 7.57
CA SER A 33 1.92 11.84 7.92
C SER A 33 1.31 13.10 7.28
N GLY A 34 0.67 12.99 6.12
CA GLY A 34 0.00 14.11 5.47
C GLY A 34 -1.14 14.71 6.31
N TYR A 35 -1.82 13.90 7.13
CA TYR A 35 -2.92 14.38 7.96
C TYR A 35 -2.44 15.31 9.08
N SER A 36 -1.30 15.03 9.71
CA SER A 36 -0.83 15.80 10.87
C SER A 36 -0.49 17.25 10.53
N ILE A 37 -0.08 17.53 9.29
CA ILE A 37 0.35 18.85 8.80
C ILE A 37 -0.83 19.67 8.26
N LEU A 38 -1.97 19.04 7.97
CA LEU A 38 -3.17 19.74 7.49
C LEU A 38 -3.72 20.72 8.54
N PRO A 39 -4.16 21.93 8.15
CA PRO A 39 -4.93 22.84 8.99
C PRO A 39 -6.18 22.17 9.57
N GLU A 40 -6.61 22.58 10.78
CA GLU A 40 -7.76 21.97 11.46
C GLU A 40 -9.08 22.08 10.68
N ASP A 41 -9.27 23.17 9.93
CA ASP A 41 -10.44 23.38 9.08
C ASP A 41 -10.46 22.45 7.85
N GLU A 42 -9.29 22.10 7.31
CA GLU A 42 -9.16 21.11 6.23
C GLU A 42 -9.28 19.67 6.74
N LYS A 43 -8.69 19.38 7.91
CA LYS A 43 -8.87 18.09 8.60
C LYS A 43 -10.34 17.78 8.89
N ALA A 44 -11.11 18.79 9.29
CA ALA A 44 -12.53 18.64 9.59
C ALA A 44 -13.33 18.14 8.39
N LYS A 45 -12.99 18.62 7.18
CA LYS A 45 -13.64 18.28 5.91
C LYS A 45 -13.34 16.85 5.44
N LEU A 46 -12.29 16.20 5.92
CA LEU A 46 -11.87 14.87 5.46
C LEU A 46 -12.48 13.72 6.26
N ASP A 47 -12.97 12.70 5.56
CA ASP A 47 -13.31 11.38 6.10
C ASP A 47 -12.02 10.55 6.22
N ILE A 48 -11.33 10.79 7.33
CA ILE A 48 -10.03 10.19 7.59
C ILE A 48 -10.09 8.67 7.76
N LEU A 49 -11.21 8.14 8.29
CA LEU A 49 -11.41 6.69 8.43
C LEU A 49 -11.49 6.01 7.07
N LYS A 50 -12.19 6.62 6.11
CA LYS A 50 -12.25 6.13 4.73
C LYS A 50 -10.88 6.18 4.06
N LEU A 51 -10.10 7.23 4.32
CA LEU A 51 -8.73 7.35 3.80
C LEU A 51 -7.81 6.26 4.37
N TYR A 52 -7.83 6.03 5.69
CA TYR A 52 -7.04 4.97 6.33
C TYR A 52 -7.39 3.58 5.80
N LYS A 53 -8.67 3.27 5.64
CA LYS A 53 -9.11 2.00 5.06
C LYS A 53 -8.62 1.84 3.62
N ARG A 54 -8.65 2.92 2.82
CA ARG A 54 -8.15 2.88 1.44
C ARG A 54 -6.64 2.66 1.40
N THR A 55 -5.86 3.38 2.20
CA THR A 55 -4.40 3.19 2.29
C THR A 55 -4.06 1.80 2.80
N GLY A 56 -4.78 1.28 3.80
CA GLY A 56 -4.60 -0.09 4.28
C GLY A 56 -4.90 -1.15 3.21
N ASN A 57 -5.93 -0.95 2.39
CA ASN A 57 -6.20 -1.81 1.24
C ASN A 57 -5.07 -1.78 0.20
N LEU A 58 -4.48 -0.60 -0.07
CA LEU A 58 -3.32 -0.48 -0.95
C LEU A 58 -2.13 -1.29 -0.41
N LEU A 59 -1.83 -1.18 0.88
CA LEU A 59 -0.72 -1.94 1.47
C LEU A 59 -0.98 -3.46 1.43
N ILE A 60 -2.20 -3.92 1.73
CA ILE A 60 -2.56 -5.34 1.58
C ILE A 60 -2.37 -5.80 0.13
N PHE A 61 -2.80 -5.00 -0.85
CA PHE A 61 -2.59 -5.32 -2.26
C PHE A 61 -1.11 -5.44 -2.61
N ILE A 62 -0.27 -4.50 -2.14
CA ILE A 62 1.19 -4.57 -2.33
C ILE A 62 1.75 -5.83 -1.66
N GLY A 63 1.35 -6.15 -0.43
CA GLY A 63 1.76 -7.37 0.24
C GLY A 63 1.42 -8.63 -0.57
N ILE A 64 0.19 -8.72 -1.10
CA ILE A 64 -0.22 -9.82 -1.98
C ILE A 64 0.64 -9.86 -3.25
N ALA A 65 1.02 -8.72 -3.83
CA ALA A 65 1.92 -8.67 -4.99
C ALA A 65 3.32 -9.25 -4.66
N PHE A 66 3.87 -8.95 -3.47
CA PHE A 66 5.11 -9.57 -3.00
C PHE A 66 5.00 -11.09 -2.86
N LEU A 67 3.88 -11.58 -2.31
CA LEU A 67 3.63 -13.03 -2.21
C LEU A 67 3.48 -13.68 -3.59
N ALA A 68 2.77 -13.01 -4.52
CA ALA A 68 2.60 -13.50 -5.87
C ALA A 68 3.95 -13.59 -6.61
N ASP A 69 4.80 -12.56 -6.49
CA ASP A 69 6.15 -12.56 -7.07
C ASP A 69 7.00 -13.71 -6.51
N TYR A 70 6.98 -13.92 -5.19
CA TYR A 70 7.64 -15.07 -4.56
C TYR A 70 7.14 -16.41 -5.13
N LEU A 71 5.83 -16.61 -5.21
CA LEU A 71 5.26 -17.85 -5.75
C LEU A 71 5.59 -18.04 -7.23
N CYS A 72 5.55 -16.96 -8.03
CA CYS A 72 5.91 -17.01 -9.45
C CYS A 72 7.39 -17.33 -9.64
N SER A 73 8.29 -16.68 -8.90
CA SER A 73 9.75 -16.91 -8.97
C SER A 73 10.16 -18.35 -8.63
N LYS A 74 9.29 -19.14 -7.97
CA LYS A 74 9.55 -20.56 -7.69
C LYS A 74 9.37 -21.47 -8.91
N TYR A 75 8.58 -21.04 -9.89
CA TYR A 75 8.16 -21.87 -11.03
C TYR A 75 8.51 -21.27 -12.39
N ILE A 76 8.67 -19.95 -12.45
CA ILE A 76 8.88 -19.20 -13.69
C ILE A 76 10.18 -18.42 -13.50
N HIS A 77 11.18 -18.74 -14.33
CA HIS A 77 12.49 -18.10 -14.28
C HIS A 77 12.79 -17.38 -15.59
N PHE A 78 12.99 -16.07 -15.53
CA PHE A 78 13.48 -15.30 -16.67
C PHE A 78 14.25 -14.06 -16.22
N PRO A 79 15.11 -13.49 -17.10
CA PRO A 79 15.84 -12.30 -16.75
C PRO A 79 14.89 -11.18 -16.31
N TYR A 80 15.18 -10.60 -15.15
CA TYR A 80 14.45 -9.46 -14.60
C TYR A 80 13.00 -9.74 -14.17
N GLU A 81 12.65 -10.97 -13.80
CA GLU A 81 11.30 -11.34 -13.33
C GLU A 81 10.71 -10.42 -12.25
N HIS A 82 11.54 -9.99 -11.29
CA HIS A 82 11.12 -9.08 -10.22
C HIS A 82 10.83 -7.63 -10.68
N LEU A 83 11.14 -7.24 -11.93
CA LEU A 83 10.72 -5.93 -12.46
C LEU A 83 9.20 -5.83 -12.59
N ILE A 84 8.51 -6.96 -12.76
CA ILE A 84 7.04 -6.98 -12.79
C ILE A 84 6.49 -6.49 -11.46
N LEU A 85 7.03 -6.97 -10.33
CA LEU A 85 6.64 -6.49 -9.01
C LEU A 85 6.82 -4.97 -8.87
N VAL A 86 7.96 -4.45 -9.32
CA VAL A 86 8.24 -2.99 -9.29
C VAL A 86 7.19 -2.23 -10.10
N ALA A 87 6.88 -2.68 -11.31
CA ALA A 87 5.87 -2.04 -12.16
C ALA A 87 4.48 -2.07 -11.52
N VAL A 88 4.06 -3.21 -10.94
CA VAL A 88 2.78 -3.36 -10.25
C VAL A 88 2.67 -2.40 -9.07
N ILE A 89 3.73 -2.28 -8.26
CA ILE A 89 3.76 -1.34 -7.12
C ILE A 89 3.62 0.09 -7.60
N LEU A 90 4.38 0.50 -8.62
CA LEU A 90 4.30 1.87 -9.17
C LEU A 90 2.89 2.19 -9.67
N ILE A 91 2.30 1.31 -10.48
CA ILE A 91 0.94 1.49 -11.00
C ILE A 91 -0.07 1.59 -9.86
N ALA A 92 0.03 0.71 -8.85
CA ALA A 92 -0.88 0.72 -7.71
C ALA A 92 -0.77 1.99 -6.88
N VAL A 93 0.46 2.46 -6.62
CA VAL A 93 0.71 3.69 -5.87
C VAL A 93 0.21 4.92 -6.63
N PHE A 94 0.62 5.11 -7.89
CA PHE A 94 0.18 6.25 -8.69
C PHE A 94 -1.33 6.23 -8.95
N GLY A 95 -1.89 5.06 -9.27
CA GLY A 95 -3.33 4.90 -9.42
C GLY A 95 -4.09 5.24 -8.14
N ASN A 96 -3.55 4.87 -6.98
CA ASN A 96 -4.16 5.23 -5.70
C ASN A 96 -4.02 6.72 -5.37
N LEU A 97 -2.89 7.35 -5.70
CA LEU A 97 -2.71 8.80 -5.57
C LEU A 97 -3.72 9.56 -6.42
N ILE A 98 -3.88 9.19 -7.69
CA ILE A 98 -4.90 9.79 -8.57
C ILE A 98 -6.29 9.56 -7.99
N TYR A 99 -6.58 8.34 -7.52
CA TYR A 99 -7.88 7.99 -6.97
C TYR A 99 -8.24 8.79 -5.70
N ILE A 100 -7.28 9.00 -4.81
CA ILE A 100 -7.49 9.78 -3.58
C ILE A 100 -7.70 11.26 -3.89
N ASN A 101 -6.96 11.81 -4.85
CA ASN A 101 -6.98 13.24 -5.17
C ASN A 101 -8.09 13.66 -6.15
N THR A 102 -8.90 12.74 -6.67
CA THR A 102 -9.94 13.06 -7.65
C THR A 102 -11.36 12.85 -7.11
N GLY A 103 -12.28 13.75 -7.48
CA GLY A 103 -13.72 13.60 -7.26
C GLY A 103 -14.19 13.76 -5.81
N ASN A 104 -13.44 14.48 -4.96
CA ASN A 104 -13.78 14.76 -3.55
C ASN A 104 -14.20 13.52 -2.73
N ARG A 105 -13.71 12.33 -3.11
CA ARG A 105 -14.18 11.01 -2.63
C ARG A 105 -14.01 10.78 -1.12
N PHE A 106 -13.10 11.53 -0.51
CA PHE A 106 -12.76 11.44 0.91
C PHE A 106 -13.18 12.70 1.68
N THR A 107 -14.00 13.57 1.09
CA THR A 107 -14.61 14.70 1.79
C THR A 107 -15.86 14.20 2.52
N LYS A 108 -16.05 14.58 3.78
CA LYS A 108 -17.30 14.36 4.52
C LYS A 108 -18.43 15.10 3.81
N LYS A 109 -19.59 14.45 3.72
CA LYS A 109 -20.83 15.09 3.28
C LYS A 109 -21.42 15.92 4.40
#